data_AF-Q2F1L4-F1
#
_entry.id   AF-Q2F1L4-F1
#
_cell.length_a   1.000
_cell.length_b   1.000
_cell.length_c   1.000
_cell.angle_alpha   90.00
_cell.angle_beta   90.00
_cell.angle_gamma   90.00
#
_symmetry.space_group_name_H-M   'P 1'
#
loop_
_entity.id
_entity.type
_entity.pdbx_description
1 polymer ?
#
loop_
_entity_poly.entity_id
_entity_poly.type
_entity_poly.pdbx_seq_one_letter_code
_entity_poly.pdbx_strand_id
1 'polypeptide(L)'
;MAFVSSGYDPENPLQDRITDIGNHYYGEFLPPVIKNNFGQWLWHEILEPGILMHKAESGDEVYTIRCGTPRLASVEHVREICDIADKHCEGCVRWTTRNNVEFMVDSKDKVEPLKQDLLSRKHSKGSYKFPIGGTGAGLTNIIHTQ
;
A
#
# COMPACT_ATOMS: atom_id res chain seq x y z
N MET A 1 12.58 -31.32 -2.60
CA MET A 1 11.27 -30.76 -3.00
C MET A 1 10.65 -31.69 -4.03
N ALA A 2 9.36 -31.99 -3.91
CA ALA A 2 8.63 -32.76 -4.91
C ALA A 2 8.11 -31.83 -6.01
N PHE A 3 7.96 -32.35 -7.23
CA PHE A 3 7.27 -31.64 -8.30
C PHE A 3 5.76 -31.61 -8.01
N VAL A 4 5.16 -30.43 -8.10
CA VAL A 4 3.71 -30.22 -7.97
C VAL A 4 3.25 -29.46 -9.21
N SER A 5 2.43 -30.10 -10.05
CA SER A 5 1.92 -29.50 -11.29
C SER A 5 0.90 -28.40 -11.00
N SER A 6 0.91 -27.32 -11.79
CA SER A 6 -0.14 -26.30 -11.80
C SER A 6 -1.35 -26.69 -12.66
N GLY A 7 -1.29 -27.82 -13.39
CA GLY A 7 -2.24 -28.19 -14.44
C GLY A 7 -1.73 -27.93 -15.87
N TYR A 8 -0.57 -27.27 -16.02
CA TYR A 8 0.10 -27.10 -17.32
C TYR A 8 0.59 -28.43 -17.91
N ASP A 9 0.37 -28.63 -19.21
CA ASP A 9 0.85 -29.79 -19.97
C ASP A 9 2.07 -29.41 -20.85
N PRO A 10 3.28 -29.92 -20.57
CA PRO A 10 4.46 -29.65 -21.39
C PRO A 10 4.40 -30.27 -22.80
N GLU A 11 3.61 -31.31 -23.03
CA GLU A 11 3.44 -31.93 -24.36
C GLU A 11 2.46 -31.14 -25.23
N ASN A 12 1.53 -30.40 -24.61
CA ASN A 12 0.54 -29.54 -25.27
C ASN A 12 0.61 -28.09 -24.76
N PRO A 13 1.73 -27.37 -24.97
CA PRO A 13 2.02 -26.10 -24.31
C PRO A 13 1.10 -24.93 -24.69
N LEU A 14 0.23 -25.11 -25.69
CA LEU A 14 -0.76 -24.11 -26.11
C LEU A 14 -2.17 -24.38 -25.57
N GLN A 15 -2.42 -25.58 -25.06
CA GLN A 15 -3.71 -25.92 -24.46
C GLN A 15 -3.92 -25.10 -23.19
N ASP A 16 -5.13 -24.56 -23.01
CA ASP A 16 -5.55 -23.76 -21.85
C ASP A 16 -4.68 -22.53 -21.54
N ARG A 17 -3.88 -22.07 -22.50
CA ARG A 17 -3.03 -20.88 -22.37
C ARG A 17 -3.87 -19.60 -22.44
N ILE A 18 -3.85 -18.81 -21.37
CA ILE A 18 -4.45 -17.48 -21.31
C ILE A 18 -3.36 -16.42 -21.61
N THR A 19 -3.55 -15.59 -22.63
CA THR A 19 -2.63 -14.50 -23.02
C THR A 19 -3.36 -13.18 -23.23
N ASP A 20 -2.60 -12.09 -23.30
CA ASP A 20 -3.08 -10.76 -23.70
C ASP A 20 -4.17 -10.15 -22.80
N ILE A 21 -4.22 -10.57 -21.52
CA ILE A 21 -5.21 -10.11 -20.53
C ILE A 21 -4.88 -8.76 -19.87
N GLY A 22 -3.65 -8.27 -20.01
CA GLY A 22 -3.20 -7.03 -19.36
C GLY A 22 -3.18 -7.12 -17.82
N ASN A 23 -3.40 -5.97 -17.17
CA ASN A 23 -3.49 -5.87 -15.70
C ASN A 23 -4.96 -5.81 -15.24
N HIS A 24 -5.19 -6.18 -13.98
CA HIS A 24 -6.46 -5.90 -13.31
C HIS A 24 -6.78 -4.41 -13.33
N TYR A 25 -8.07 -4.08 -13.43
CA TYR A 25 -8.52 -2.70 -13.35
C TYR A 25 -8.31 -2.16 -11.93
N TYR A 26 -7.61 -1.03 -11.78
CA TYR A 26 -7.26 -0.49 -10.47
C TYR A 26 -8.47 -0.18 -9.58
N GLY A 27 -9.65 0.08 -10.19
CA GLY A 27 -10.90 0.34 -9.47
C GLY A 27 -11.42 -0.84 -8.65
N GLU A 28 -10.90 -2.05 -8.89
CA GLU A 28 -11.17 -3.24 -8.07
C GLU A 28 -10.52 -3.15 -6.68
N PHE A 29 -9.49 -2.30 -6.51
CA PHE A 29 -8.66 -2.25 -5.29
C PHE A 29 -8.71 -0.89 -4.57
N LEU A 30 -9.63 0.00 -4.97
CA LEU A 30 -9.76 1.30 -4.32
C LEU A 30 -10.50 1.16 -2.98
N PRO A 31 -10.00 1.79 -1.90
CA PRO A 31 -10.80 1.96 -0.68
C PRO A 31 -12.13 2.64 -1.00
N PRO A 32 -13.23 2.32 -0.29
CA PRO A 32 -14.54 2.91 -0.56
C PRO A 32 -14.54 4.44 -0.62
N VAL A 33 -13.86 5.10 0.33
CA VAL A 33 -13.74 6.57 0.36
C VAL A 33 -13.05 7.14 -0.88
N ILE A 34 -12.07 6.41 -1.44
CA ILE A 34 -11.38 6.82 -2.67
C ILE A 34 -12.29 6.61 -3.89
N LYS A 35 -12.98 5.47 -3.95
CA LYS A 35 -13.87 5.12 -5.06
C LYS A 35 -15.05 6.08 -5.16
N ASN A 36 -15.67 6.43 -4.04
CA ASN A 36 -16.86 7.27 -3.98
C ASN A 36 -16.56 8.74 -4.32
N ASN A 37 -15.33 9.21 -4.06
CA ASN A 37 -14.92 10.60 -4.24
C ASN A 37 -13.91 10.77 -5.40
N PHE A 38 -13.78 9.76 -6.27
CA PHE A 38 -12.79 9.77 -7.33
C PHE A 38 -13.05 10.93 -8.31
N GLY A 39 -12.07 11.83 -8.44
CA GLY A 39 -12.18 13.03 -9.29
C GLY A 39 -12.91 14.22 -8.65
N GLN A 40 -13.32 14.11 -7.38
CA GLN A 40 -14.08 15.12 -6.64
C GLN A 40 -13.31 15.62 -5.41
N TRP A 41 -11.98 15.73 -5.51
CA TRP A 41 -11.11 16.19 -4.43
C TRP A 41 -10.94 17.71 -4.47
N LEU A 42 -11.18 18.38 -3.35
CA LEU A 42 -11.09 19.84 -3.23
C LEU A 42 -9.67 20.30 -2.90
N TRP A 43 -9.08 19.71 -1.85
CA TRP A 43 -7.76 20.12 -1.35
C TRP A 43 -7.11 19.00 -0.55
N HIS A 44 -5.83 19.19 -0.25
CA HIS A 44 -5.06 18.30 0.60
C HIS A 44 -4.21 19.09 1.58
N GLU A 45 -3.84 18.46 2.68
CA GLU A 45 -2.97 19.02 3.71
C GLU A 45 -1.96 17.97 4.19
N ILE A 46 -0.74 18.41 4.49
CA ILE A 46 0.25 17.60 5.20
C ILE A 46 0.11 17.90 6.69
N LEU A 47 -0.48 16.98 7.45
CA LEU A 47 -0.76 17.16 8.87
C LEU A 47 0.51 17.05 9.72
N GLU A 48 1.38 16.11 9.35
CA GLU A 48 2.70 15.89 9.94
C GLU A 48 3.60 15.11 8.94
N PRO A 49 4.91 14.99 9.17
CA PRO A 49 5.78 14.21 8.29
C PRO A 49 5.28 12.77 8.13
N GLY A 50 4.92 12.40 6.90
CA GLY A 50 4.37 11.09 6.55
C GLY A 50 2.85 10.96 6.62
N ILE A 51 2.11 11.98 7.09
CA ILE A 51 0.65 11.93 7.18
C ILE A 51 0.01 13.04 6.34
N LEU A 52 -0.88 12.61 5.44
CA LEU A 52 -1.64 13.47 4.53
C LEU A 52 -3.12 13.35 4.85
N MET A 53 -3.89 14.40 4.55
CA MET A 53 -5.34 14.33 4.46
C MET A 53 -5.79 14.94 3.13
N HIS A 54 -6.79 14.32 2.50
CA HIS A 54 -7.50 14.87 1.34
C HIS A 54 -8.96 15.07 1.69
N LYS A 55 -9.52 16.22 1.30
CA LYS A 55 -10.92 16.60 1.51
C LYS A 55 -11.67 16.53 0.18
N ALA A 56 -12.79 15.82 0.14
CA ALA A 56 -13.67 15.74 -1.03
C ALA A 56 -14.72 16.86 -1.04
N GLU A 57 -15.35 17.07 -2.20
CA GLU A 57 -16.52 17.95 -2.37
C GLU A 57 -17.71 17.55 -1.48
N SER A 58 -17.88 16.25 -1.26
CA SER A 58 -18.90 15.66 -0.36
C SER A 58 -18.69 16.02 1.11
N GLY A 59 -17.48 16.47 1.48
CA GLY A 59 -17.05 16.62 2.87
C GLY A 59 -16.31 15.40 3.42
N ASP A 60 -16.24 14.30 2.68
CA ASP A 60 -15.46 13.12 3.08
C ASP A 60 -13.97 13.45 3.20
N GLU A 61 -13.30 12.75 4.10
CA GLU A 61 -11.86 12.86 4.32
C GLU A 61 -11.21 11.49 4.14
N VAL A 62 -10.01 11.48 3.58
CA VAL A 62 -9.14 10.30 3.60
C VAL A 62 -7.77 10.70 4.12
N TYR A 63 -7.30 9.94 5.10
CA TYR A 63 -6.03 10.13 5.77
C TYR A 63 -5.06 9.07 5.28
N THR A 64 -3.90 9.49 4.80
CA THR A 64 -2.87 8.60 4.26
C THR A 64 -1.64 8.64 5.14
N ILE A 65 -1.18 7.48 5.61
CA ILE A 65 0.10 7.32 6.30
C ILE A 65 1.10 6.66 5.35
N ARG A 66 2.17 7.39 5.01
CA ARG A 66 3.25 6.96 4.13
C ARG A 66 4.41 6.40 4.93
N CYS A 67 4.85 5.20 4.57
CA CYS A 67 5.98 4.52 5.19
C CYS A 67 7.06 4.16 4.16
N GLY A 68 8.33 4.33 4.55
CA GLY A 68 9.46 3.83 3.78
C GLY A 68 9.44 2.31 3.66
N THR A 69 9.87 1.78 2.51
CA THR A 69 10.08 0.33 2.32
C THR A 69 11.42 0.08 1.63
N PRO A 70 12.02 -1.11 1.78
CA PRO A 70 13.33 -1.42 1.20
C PRO A 70 13.32 -1.66 -0.33
N ARG A 71 12.15 -1.58 -0.99
CA ARG A 71 11.88 -2.01 -2.38
C ARG A 71 12.13 -3.51 -2.62
N LEU A 72 13.32 -4.02 -2.33
CA LEU A 72 13.61 -5.45 -2.25
C LEU A 72 13.04 -6.00 -0.94
N ALA A 73 11.94 -6.74 -1.04
CA ALA A 73 11.19 -7.25 0.10
C ALA A 73 10.98 -8.77 0.01
N SER A 74 10.88 -9.43 1.17
CA SER A 74 10.48 -10.83 1.25
C SER A 74 8.96 -10.97 1.24
N VAL A 75 8.45 -12.18 0.97
CA VAL A 75 7.01 -12.47 1.02
C VAL A 75 6.44 -12.30 2.43
N GLU A 76 7.23 -12.53 3.48
CA GLU A 76 6.80 -12.27 4.87
C GLU A 76 6.56 -10.79 5.11
N HIS A 77 7.40 -9.91 4.55
CA HIS A 77 7.20 -8.47 4.68
C HIS A 77 5.94 -8.00 3.94
N VAL A 78 5.67 -8.55 2.75
CA VAL A 78 4.44 -8.24 2.00
C VAL A 78 3.19 -8.75 2.74
N ARG A 79 3.23 -9.96 3.30
CA ARG A 79 2.12 -10.46 4.14
C ARG A 79 1.90 -9.60 5.38
N GLU A 80 2.96 -9.14 6.02
CA GLU A 80 2.84 -8.23 7.16
C GLU A 80 2.22 -6.88 6.77
N ILE A 81 2.48 -6.37 5.56
CA ILE A 81 1.78 -5.20 5.01
C ILE A 81 0.28 -5.51 4.83
N CYS A 82 -0.08 -6.66 4.28
CA CYS A 82 -1.46 -7.08 4.14
C CYS A 82 -2.15 -7.22 5.50
N ASP A 83 -1.50 -7.81 6.51
CA ASP A 83 -2.07 -7.94 7.86
C ASP A 83 -2.39 -6.57 8.48
N ILE A 84 -1.56 -5.55 8.23
CA ILE A 84 -1.83 -4.17 8.67
C ILE A 84 -3.02 -3.59 7.89
N ALA A 85 -3.06 -3.81 6.58
CA ALA A 85 -4.15 -3.33 5.72
C ALA A 85 -5.50 -3.97 6.08
N ASP A 86 -5.53 -5.27 6.34
CA ASP A 86 -6.73 -5.99 6.78
C ASP A 86 -7.22 -5.47 8.14
N LYS A 87 -6.28 -5.17 9.05
CA LYS A 87 -6.60 -4.70 10.40
C LYS A 87 -7.13 -3.26 10.44
N HIS A 88 -6.60 -2.37 9.60
CA HIS A 88 -6.83 -0.92 9.72
C HIS A 88 -7.45 -0.26 8.49
N CYS A 89 -7.31 -0.86 7.31
CA CYS A 89 -7.56 -0.22 6.01
C CYS A 89 -8.49 -1.04 5.11
N GLU A 90 -9.32 -1.93 5.68
CA GLU A 90 -10.28 -2.77 4.93
C GLU A 90 -9.62 -3.59 3.82
N GLY A 91 -8.40 -4.08 4.07
CA GLY A 91 -7.61 -4.84 3.11
C GLY A 91 -7.02 -4.03 1.96
N CYS A 92 -7.19 -2.70 1.96
CA CYS A 92 -6.69 -1.82 0.91
C CYS A 92 -5.33 -1.21 1.29
N VAL A 93 -4.37 -1.29 0.38
CA VAL A 93 -3.04 -0.69 0.51
C VAL A 93 -2.52 -0.30 -0.87
N ARG A 94 -1.66 0.72 -0.95
CA ARG A 94 -1.03 1.12 -2.21
C ARG A 94 0.46 1.37 -2.06
N TRP A 95 1.15 1.37 -3.21
CA TRP A 95 2.54 1.79 -3.32
C TRP A 95 2.65 3.09 -4.10
N THR A 96 3.60 3.92 -3.67
CA THR A 96 3.96 5.16 -4.37
C THR A 96 4.96 4.88 -5.48
N THR A 97 5.11 5.83 -6.40
CA THR A 97 6.12 5.79 -7.48
C THR A 97 7.57 5.79 -6.98
N ARG A 98 7.79 6.01 -5.68
CA ARG A 98 9.11 5.91 -5.02
C ARG A 98 9.23 4.72 -4.07
N ASN A 99 8.42 3.69 -4.29
CA ASN A 99 8.46 2.43 -3.55
C ASN A 99 8.16 2.59 -2.04
N ASN A 100 7.53 3.68 -1.62
CA ASN A 100 6.92 3.76 -0.28
C ASN A 100 5.57 3.05 -0.29
N VAL A 101 5.17 2.50 0.86
CA VAL A 101 3.83 1.95 1.09
C VAL A 101 2.96 3.04 1.71
N GLU A 102 1.67 3.07 1.37
CA GLU A 102 0.69 3.97 1.93
C GLU A 102 -0.54 3.21 2.39
N PHE A 103 -0.91 3.47 3.65
CA PHE A 103 -2.11 2.98 4.31
C PHE A 103 -3.12 4.13 4.40
N MET A 104 -4.40 3.84 4.16
CA MET A 104 -5.45 4.85 4.10
C MET A 104 -6.58 4.51 5.06
N VAL A 105 -7.05 5.52 5.81
CA VAL A 105 -8.21 5.43 6.69
C VAL A 105 -9.16 6.61 6.41
N ASP A 106 -10.44 6.41 6.60
CA ASP A 106 -11.53 7.34 6.28
C ASP A 106 -11.87 8.31 7.42
N SER A 107 -11.21 8.20 8.57
CA SER A 107 -11.48 9.07 9.72
C SER A 107 -10.23 9.39 10.54
N LYS A 108 -10.22 10.58 11.16
CA LYS A 108 -9.07 11.10 11.92
C LYS A 108 -8.73 10.26 13.14
N ASP A 109 -9.73 9.71 13.82
CA ASP A 109 -9.57 8.90 15.03
C ASP A 109 -8.87 7.55 14.77
N LYS A 110 -8.89 7.06 13.52
CA LYS A 110 -8.17 5.84 13.09
C LYS A 110 -6.68 6.08 12.79
N VAL A 111 -6.25 7.33 12.64
CA VAL A 111 -4.87 7.68 12.29
C VAL A 111 -3.89 7.28 13.40
N GLU A 112 -4.19 7.63 14.66
CA GLU A 112 -3.29 7.37 15.78
C GLU A 112 -3.12 5.86 16.06
N PRO A 113 -4.19 5.03 16.10
CA PRO A 113 -4.05 3.58 16.21
C PRO A 113 -3.16 2.95 15.13
N LEU A 114 -3.33 3.35 13.87
CA LEU A 114 -2.52 2.86 12.75
C LEU A 114 -1.06 3.32 12.88
N LYS A 115 -0.83 4.60 13.20
CA LYS A 115 0.50 5.17 13.42
C LYS A 115 1.27 4.42 14.50
N GLN A 116 0.63 4.12 15.63
CA GLN A 116 1.26 3.37 16.73
C GLN A 116 1.60 1.94 16.34
N ASP A 117 0.72 1.24 15.61
CA ASP A 117 1.00 -0.10 15.10
C ASP A 117 2.23 -0.10 14.19
N LEU A 118 2.29 0.83 13.24
CA LEU A 118 3.42 0.99 12.31
C LEU A 118 4.75 1.28 13.04
N LEU A 119 4.75 2.21 14.01
CA LEU A 119 5.95 2.58 14.77
C LEU A 119 6.44 1.48 15.71
N SER A 120 5.56 0.59 16.17
CA SER A 120 5.91 -0.54 17.04
C SER A 120 6.72 -1.62 16.30
N ARG A 121 6.66 -1.65 14.96
CA ARG A 121 7.21 -2.73 14.13
C ARG A 121 8.67 -2.49 13.79
N LYS A 122 9.54 -3.32 14.35
CA LYS A 122 10.99 -3.32 14.11
C LYS A 122 11.48 -4.70 13.70
N HIS A 123 12.56 -4.73 12.92
CA HIS A 123 13.33 -5.94 12.73
C HIS A 123 14.05 -6.30 14.03
N SER A 124 14.45 -7.57 14.19
CA SER A 124 15.17 -8.06 15.37
C SER A 124 16.48 -7.30 15.66
N LYS A 125 17.07 -6.66 14.65
CA LYS A 125 18.27 -5.84 14.76
C LYS A 125 18.01 -4.34 14.92
N GLY A 126 16.74 -3.93 15.08
CA GLY A 126 16.37 -2.59 15.53
C GLY A 126 15.94 -1.60 14.45
N SER A 127 16.12 -1.89 13.16
CA SER A 127 15.59 -1.04 12.08
C SER A 127 14.06 -1.05 12.10
N TYR A 128 13.44 0.10 11.82
CA TYR A 128 12.00 0.18 11.62
C TYR A 128 11.59 -0.59 10.38
N LYS A 129 10.51 -1.38 10.47
CA LYS A 129 9.92 -2.03 9.31
C LYS A 129 9.13 -1.06 8.45
N PHE A 130 8.46 -0.09 9.09
CA PHE A 130 7.57 0.89 8.44
C PHE A 130 7.83 2.32 8.95
N PRO A 131 9.03 2.90 8.73
CA PRO A 131 9.32 4.26 9.15
C PRO A 131 8.39 5.26 8.46
N ILE A 132 7.62 6.03 9.24
CA ILE A 132 6.65 7.02 8.74
C ILE A 132 7.40 8.27 8.25
N GLY A 133 7.07 8.77 7.06
CA GLY A 133 7.68 9.98 6.50
C GLY A 133 7.54 10.14 5.00
N GLY A 134 8.46 10.93 4.40
CA GLY A 134 8.57 11.07 2.95
C GLY A 134 7.47 11.95 2.30
N THR A 135 6.89 12.88 3.06
CA THR A 135 5.98 13.93 2.57
C THR A 135 6.63 15.32 2.70
N GLY A 136 6.15 16.30 1.93
CA GLY A 136 6.63 17.68 1.99
C GLY A 136 8.08 17.87 1.53
N ALA A 137 8.71 18.94 2.00
CA ALA A 137 10.10 19.31 1.69
C ALA A 137 11.12 18.53 2.54
N GLY A 138 11.03 17.20 2.53
CA GLY A 138 11.99 16.30 3.15
C GLY A 138 12.71 15.44 2.12
N LEU A 139 13.49 14.47 2.60
CA LEU A 139 14.08 13.44 1.74
C LEU A 139 13.21 12.19 1.78
N THR A 140 12.58 11.88 0.66
CA THR A 140 11.83 10.64 0.48
C THR A 140 12.75 9.53 -0.04
N ASN A 141 12.20 8.33 -0.21
CA ASN A 141 12.94 7.12 -0.58
C ASN A 141 13.73 7.30 -1.88
N ILE A 142 14.81 6.53 -2.03
CA ILE A 142 15.75 6.60 -3.14
C ILE A 142 15.31 5.62 -4.22
N ILE A 143 15.19 6.08 -5.46
CA ILE A 143 15.01 5.17 -6.61
C ILE A 143 16.35 4.51 -6.89
N HIS A 144 16.37 3.17 -6.96
CA HIS A 144 17.59 2.41 -7.16
C HIS A 144 17.33 1.15 -8.01
N THR A 145 18.40 0.59 -8.57
CA THR A 145 18.41 -0.69 -9.28
C THR A 145 18.66 -1.85 -8.32
N GLN A 146 18.61 -3.08 -8.83
CA GLN A 146 19.08 -4.25 -8.06
C GLN A 146 20.58 -4.15 -7.81
#